data_AF-A0A4V0NTY6-F1
#
_entry.id   AF-A0A4V0NTY6-F1
#
_cell.length_a   1.000
_cell.length_b   1.000
_cell.length_c   1.000
_cell.angle_alpha   90.00
_cell.angle_beta   90.00
_cell.angle_gamma   90.00
#
_symmetry.space_group_name_H-M   'P 1'
#
loop_
_entity.id
_entity.type
_entity.pdbx_description
1 polymer ?
#
loop_
_entity_poly.entity_id
_entity_poly.type
_entity_poly.pdbx_seq_one_letter_code
_entity_poly.pdbx_strand_id
1 'polypeptide(L)'
;MSIPTTLSVGNASWTQGEENESALEIRIPGIIPANVRPRDLSIKIKDSAVLCISHTDKRLLQWRLHAPVSNEVEWRVDNSVVVIDLEKKIPTVWSCLLDLPMSADDPLLTSLNEINRMFTQYFPPLPPVSDTKSNALDAKEEVSEKAKDLEEKKVDDDDLDQLLREAADEIVADKNDERATYNAFVEAELKNYKREEEEVKQKKAELEAQVNNLDDPASAQLAKDQIKILEKILSLHNECRELRSRPASLENFLQCTKLDLQKARVNIGEVGESETEEYKNDEEKSLSGTELMKYGLKFLEDKDVKSCLHYLRLAAIHHQHEQSIMLLLNIYSQLESPRGASLLLSRALDDKNPSAVANQKLGELYDKGERHFLPLFPAALYFFQRAAKLGSVSAMLSLAQLWLRGCTESTLASEAEISRQKDLSKYHAWLEKAIDRGCGSAYFVKGCMHIKGEHGVEKSYEKAKFYLDAASSSQPELSKRAHQIPMMLEQLRKEESNESAEKAPKTNPGHVSKIIKDDDALQVTPSVARLNMLSKSAPSESAVGPIRRTKKSFGGSANRKVFWEKTCVVGAAVYGIYSLAFPLRVMILPIVYSILGSIVDAIPWLANQDADVSMF
;
A
#
# COMPACT_ATOMS: atom_id res chain seq x y z
N MET A 1 -6.63 -34.06 27.95
CA MET A 1 -5.49 -33.95 27.02
C MET A 1 -5.44 -32.53 26.49
N SER A 2 -4.27 -32.01 26.12
CA SER A 2 -4.15 -30.69 25.48
C SER A 2 -4.83 -30.67 24.11
N ILE A 3 -5.44 -29.53 23.77
CA ILE A 3 -5.88 -29.25 22.40
C ILE A 3 -4.62 -28.89 21.59
N PRO A 4 -4.46 -29.36 20.33
CA PRO A 4 -3.37 -28.91 19.47
C PRO A 4 -3.42 -27.38 19.28
N THR A 5 -2.33 -26.70 19.62
CA THR A 5 -2.20 -25.25 19.39
C THR A 5 -1.94 -25.01 17.91
N THR A 6 -2.86 -24.35 17.22
CA THR A 6 -2.73 -23.99 15.81
C THR A 6 -1.72 -22.86 15.66
N LEU A 7 -0.63 -23.13 14.94
CA LEU A 7 0.43 -22.17 14.65
C LEU A 7 0.40 -21.73 13.18
N SER A 8 0.12 -22.66 12.26
CA SER A 8 0.00 -22.39 10.83
C SER A 8 -0.77 -23.48 10.07
N VAL A 9 -1.03 -23.24 8.79
CA VAL A 9 -1.51 -24.24 7.81
C VAL A 9 -0.47 -25.33 7.49
N GLY A 10 0.82 -25.06 7.75
CA GLY A 10 1.92 -25.97 7.44
C GLY A 10 1.97 -26.35 5.97
N ASN A 11 2.00 -27.66 5.69
CA ASN A 11 2.06 -28.22 4.33
C ASN A 11 0.67 -28.42 3.69
N ALA A 12 -0.41 -27.93 4.30
CA ALA A 12 -1.74 -28.02 3.69
C ALA A 12 -1.89 -27.01 2.55
N SER A 13 -2.61 -27.41 1.50
CA SER A 13 -3.10 -26.49 0.47
C SER A 13 -4.61 -26.33 0.58
N TRP A 14 -5.12 -25.24 0.01
CA TRP A 14 -6.56 -24.98 -0.06
C TRP A 14 -6.89 -24.28 -1.37
N THR A 15 -8.10 -24.53 -1.83
CA THR A 15 -8.73 -23.95 -3.03
C THR A 15 -10.06 -23.35 -2.63
N GLN A 16 -10.43 -22.23 -3.25
CA GLN A 16 -11.77 -21.68 -3.13
C GLN A 16 -12.31 -21.28 -4.51
N GLY A 17 -13.63 -21.27 -4.64
CA GLY A 17 -14.29 -20.68 -5.78
C GLY A 17 -14.10 -19.17 -5.87
N GLU A 18 -14.46 -18.62 -7.02
CA GLU A 18 -14.39 -17.19 -7.36
C GLU A 18 -15.43 -16.35 -6.58
N GLU A 19 -15.58 -15.07 -6.94
CA GLU A 19 -16.56 -14.19 -6.29
C GLU A 19 -18.00 -14.63 -6.58
N ASN A 20 -18.81 -14.76 -5.53
CA ASN A 20 -20.13 -15.40 -5.49
C ASN A 20 -20.12 -16.94 -5.50
N GLU A 21 -18.96 -17.61 -5.46
CA GLU A 21 -18.88 -19.06 -5.28
C GLU A 21 -18.64 -19.45 -3.81
N SER A 22 -19.48 -20.37 -3.30
CA SER A 22 -19.40 -20.89 -1.92
C SER A 22 -18.34 -21.97 -1.72
N ALA A 23 -17.81 -22.58 -2.78
CA ALA A 23 -16.92 -23.74 -2.69
C ALA A 23 -15.58 -23.43 -1.97
N LEU A 24 -15.16 -24.36 -1.12
CA LEU A 24 -13.90 -24.35 -0.37
C LEU A 24 -13.41 -25.80 -0.18
N GLU A 25 -12.27 -26.16 -0.78
CA GLU A 25 -11.63 -27.47 -0.57
C GLU A 25 -10.31 -27.29 0.19
N ILE A 26 -10.09 -28.11 1.22
CA ILE A 26 -8.89 -28.09 2.08
C ILE A 26 -8.19 -29.45 2.01
N ARG A 27 -6.89 -29.45 1.68
CA ARG A 27 -6.07 -30.65 1.47
C ARG A 27 -4.96 -30.73 2.52
N ILE A 28 -5.07 -31.67 3.46
CA ILE A 28 -4.19 -31.78 4.63
C ILE A 28 -3.37 -33.08 4.54
N PRO A 29 -2.09 -33.01 4.12
CA PRO A 29 -1.23 -34.19 4.02
C PRO A 29 -0.73 -34.65 5.39
N GLY A 30 -0.55 -35.97 5.57
CA GLY A 30 0.18 -36.53 6.72
C GLY A 30 -0.52 -36.44 8.09
N ILE A 31 -1.77 -35.95 8.15
CA ILE A 31 -2.54 -35.83 9.40
C ILE A 31 -3.00 -37.20 9.96
N ILE A 32 -3.01 -38.25 9.14
CA ILE A 32 -3.40 -39.61 9.52
C ILE A 32 -2.19 -40.36 10.10
N PRO A 33 -2.22 -40.83 11.36
CA PRO A 33 -1.15 -41.67 11.90
C PRO A 33 -1.07 -43.02 11.18
N ALA A 34 0.13 -43.55 10.96
CA ALA A 34 0.38 -44.74 10.12
C ALA A 34 -0.41 -46.02 10.47
N ASN A 35 -0.94 -46.12 11.69
CA ASN A 35 -1.71 -47.29 12.17
C ASN A 35 -3.24 -47.06 12.17
N VAL A 36 -3.73 -45.91 11.70
CA VAL A 36 -5.15 -45.51 11.71
C VAL A 36 -5.77 -45.75 10.34
N ARG A 37 -6.98 -46.33 10.29
CA ARG A 37 -7.72 -46.43 9.02
C ARG A 37 -8.47 -45.12 8.77
N PRO A 38 -8.58 -44.64 7.51
CA PRO A 38 -9.33 -43.43 7.19
C PRO A 38 -10.73 -43.37 7.80
N ARG A 39 -11.47 -44.50 7.83
CA ARG A 39 -12.83 -44.60 8.36
C ARG A 39 -12.95 -44.36 9.87
N ASP A 40 -11.84 -44.38 10.60
CA ASP A 40 -11.80 -44.20 12.06
C ASP A 40 -11.66 -42.71 12.44
N LEU A 41 -11.60 -41.82 11.44
CA LEU A 41 -11.54 -40.36 11.59
C LEU A 41 -12.95 -39.74 11.75
N SER A 42 -13.06 -38.79 12.67
CA SER A 42 -14.23 -37.91 12.84
C SER A 42 -13.82 -36.48 12.51
N ILE A 43 -14.28 -35.98 11.36
CA ILE A 43 -14.18 -34.59 10.92
C ILE A 43 -15.52 -33.88 11.18
N LYS A 44 -15.48 -32.71 11.83
CA LYS A 44 -16.67 -31.90 12.16
C LYS A 44 -16.35 -30.40 12.17
N ILE A 45 -17.25 -29.57 11.67
CA ILE A 45 -17.27 -28.13 11.99
C ILE A 45 -17.95 -27.93 13.36
N LYS A 46 -17.44 -26.99 14.15
CA LYS A 46 -18.10 -26.44 15.33
C LYS A 46 -18.33 -24.95 15.16
N ASP A 47 -19.40 -24.45 15.76
CA ASP A 47 -19.74 -23.02 15.83
C ASP A 47 -19.74 -22.35 14.44
N SER A 48 -20.02 -23.14 13.40
CA SER A 48 -19.89 -22.83 11.97
C SER A 48 -18.53 -22.26 11.52
N ALA A 49 -17.45 -22.35 12.31
CA ALA A 49 -16.14 -21.78 11.95
C ALA A 49 -14.91 -22.59 12.42
N VAL A 50 -15.08 -23.63 13.25
CA VAL A 50 -13.95 -24.38 13.85
C VAL A 50 -13.91 -25.81 13.32
N LEU A 51 -13.01 -26.06 12.37
CA LEU A 51 -12.71 -27.38 11.81
C LEU A 51 -11.97 -28.25 12.81
N CYS A 52 -12.59 -29.36 13.22
CA CYS A 52 -12.02 -30.36 14.13
C CYS A 52 -11.79 -31.69 13.40
N ILE A 53 -10.56 -32.21 13.43
CA ILE A 53 -10.24 -33.59 13.01
C ILE A 53 -9.83 -34.39 14.24
N SER A 54 -10.37 -35.60 14.40
CA SER A 54 -10.16 -36.43 15.59
C SER A 54 -10.20 -37.93 15.28
N HIS A 55 -9.55 -38.73 16.14
CA HIS A 55 -9.52 -40.19 16.09
C HIS A 55 -9.57 -40.73 17.53
N THR A 56 -10.52 -41.60 17.85
CA THR A 56 -10.70 -42.23 19.18
C THR A 56 -10.43 -41.25 20.35
N ASP A 57 -11.25 -40.21 20.43
CA ASP A 57 -11.19 -39.08 21.38
C ASP A 57 -9.93 -38.19 21.38
N LYS A 58 -8.86 -38.56 20.68
CA LYS A 58 -7.71 -37.69 20.45
C LYS A 58 -8.01 -36.70 19.32
N ARG A 59 -7.93 -35.39 19.60
CA ARG A 59 -7.98 -34.36 18.56
C ARG A 59 -6.63 -34.29 17.85
N LEU A 60 -6.66 -34.37 16.52
CA LEU A 60 -5.47 -34.30 15.65
C LEU A 60 -5.25 -32.86 15.16
N LEU A 61 -6.34 -32.14 14.85
CA LEU A 61 -6.33 -30.77 14.34
C LEU A 61 -7.54 -29.98 14.87
N GLN A 62 -7.34 -28.69 15.13
CA GLN A 62 -8.41 -27.74 15.49
C GLN A 62 -8.14 -26.37 14.88
N TRP A 63 -8.62 -26.14 13.66
CA TRP A 63 -8.43 -24.89 12.94
C TRP A 63 -9.66 -24.00 13.05
N ARG A 64 -9.45 -22.70 13.21
CA ARG A 64 -10.49 -21.68 13.11
C ARG A 64 -10.37 -21.05 11.73
N LEU A 65 -11.43 -21.20 10.93
CA LEU A 65 -11.48 -20.72 9.55
C LEU A 65 -11.75 -19.22 9.52
N HIS A 66 -11.31 -18.56 8.44
CA HIS A 66 -11.41 -17.11 8.25
C HIS A 66 -12.84 -16.55 8.40
N ALA A 67 -13.85 -17.26 7.90
CA ALA A 67 -15.25 -16.88 8.02
C ALA A 67 -16.18 -18.11 8.17
N PRO A 68 -17.48 -17.92 8.49
CA PRO A 68 -18.39 -19.04 8.71
C PRO A 68 -18.66 -19.90 7.46
N VAL A 69 -18.70 -21.22 7.67
CA VAL A 69 -19.00 -22.28 6.69
C VAL A 69 -20.25 -23.07 7.11
N SER A 70 -20.76 -23.92 6.23
CA SER A 70 -21.78 -24.93 6.57
C SER A 70 -21.30 -25.82 7.73
N ASN A 71 -22.25 -26.40 8.47
CA ASN A 71 -21.95 -27.41 9.49
C ASN A 71 -21.80 -28.81 8.88
N GLU A 72 -22.28 -29.00 7.65
CA GLU A 72 -22.13 -30.22 6.86
C GLU A 72 -20.75 -30.24 6.19
N VAL A 73 -20.17 -31.44 6.08
CA VAL A 73 -18.78 -31.64 5.66
C VAL A 73 -18.69 -32.90 4.82
N GLU A 74 -18.35 -32.77 3.54
CA GLU A 74 -17.90 -33.89 2.74
C GLU A 74 -16.38 -34.03 2.88
N TRP A 75 -15.87 -35.26 2.91
CA TRP A 75 -14.44 -35.50 3.00
C TRP A 75 -14.05 -36.89 2.50
N ARG A 76 -12.81 -37.00 2.05
CA ARG A 76 -12.20 -38.20 1.45
C ARG A 76 -10.72 -38.29 1.80
N VAL A 77 -10.08 -39.40 1.44
CA VAL A 77 -8.63 -39.59 1.65
C VAL A 77 -7.98 -40.09 0.37
N ASP A 78 -7.30 -39.16 -0.29
CA ASP A 78 -6.63 -39.37 -1.58
C ASP A 78 -5.12 -39.46 -1.32
N ASN A 79 -4.48 -40.61 -1.57
CA ASN A 79 -3.03 -40.82 -1.41
C ASN A 79 -2.45 -40.35 -0.04
N SER A 80 -3.14 -40.67 1.06
CA SER A 80 -2.80 -40.26 2.43
C SER A 80 -2.88 -38.74 2.72
N VAL A 81 -3.53 -37.98 1.84
CA VAL A 81 -3.99 -36.61 2.07
C VAL A 81 -5.47 -36.67 2.46
N VAL A 82 -5.84 -36.05 3.58
CA VAL A 82 -7.26 -35.83 3.90
C VAL A 82 -7.72 -34.64 3.08
N VAL A 83 -8.75 -34.82 2.26
CA VAL A 83 -9.38 -33.75 1.50
C VAL A 83 -10.78 -33.50 2.07
N ILE A 84 -11.11 -32.23 2.28
CA ILE A 84 -12.31 -31.78 3.00
C ILE A 84 -12.98 -30.71 2.15
N ASP A 85 -14.22 -30.97 1.75
CA ASP A 85 -15.01 -30.11 0.89
C ASP A 85 -16.07 -29.40 1.75
N LEU A 86 -16.14 -28.08 1.65
CA LEU A 86 -16.93 -27.18 2.50
C LEU A 86 -17.63 -26.09 1.66
N GLU A 87 -18.73 -25.57 2.19
CA GLU A 87 -19.40 -24.38 1.66
C GLU A 87 -19.26 -23.18 2.60
N LYS A 88 -18.83 -22.02 2.09
CA LYS A 88 -18.89 -20.73 2.78
C LYS A 88 -20.34 -20.30 2.97
N LYS A 89 -20.73 -19.78 4.15
CA LYS A 89 -22.07 -19.17 4.35
C LYS A 89 -22.25 -17.84 3.64
N ILE A 90 -21.15 -17.14 3.38
CA ILE A 90 -21.10 -15.88 2.63
C ILE A 90 -20.10 -16.14 1.49
N PRO A 91 -20.51 -16.08 0.21
CA PRO A 91 -19.69 -16.52 -0.92
C PRO A 91 -18.71 -15.41 -1.38
N THR A 92 -17.96 -14.85 -0.43
CA THR A 92 -16.87 -13.91 -0.69
C THR A 92 -15.55 -14.65 -0.92
N VAL A 93 -14.59 -13.99 -1.57
CA VAL A 93 -13.21 -14.49 -1.69
C VAL A 93 -12.47 -14.22 -0.37
N TRP A 94 -12.02 -15.28 0.30
CA TRP A 94 -11.29 -15.17 1.57
C TRP A 94 -9.83 -14.72 1.35
N SER A 95 -9.31 -13.85 2.23
CA SER A 95 -7.92 -13.38 2.13
C SER A 95 -6.89 -14.36 2.71
N CYS A 96 -7.32 -15.27 3.59
CA CYS A 96 -6.54 -16.37 4.16
C CYS A 96 -7.47 -17.54 4.54
N LEU A 97 -6.89 -18.71 4.86
CA LEU A 97 -7.67 -19.85 5.33
C LEU A 97 -8.04 -19.73 6.81
N LEU A 98 -7.09 -19.25 7.63
CA LEU A 98 -7.20 -19.27 9.09
C LEU A 98 -7.50 -17.88 9.67
N ASP A 99 -8.49 -17.81 10.55
CA ASP A 99 -8.61 -16.75 11.56
C ASP A 99 -7.68 -17.11 12.72
N LEU A 100 -6.54 -16.42 12.77
CA LEU A 100 -5.49 -16.62 13.75
C LEU A 100 -4.94 -15.26 14.22
N PRO A 101 -5.41 -14.72 15.34
CA PRO A 101 -4.78 -13.57 16.00
C PRO A 101 -3.31 -13.85 16.38
N MET A 102 -2.55 -12.81 16.68
CA MET A 102 -1.19 -12.93 17.22
C MET A 102 -1.20 -12.80 18.75
N SER A 103 -0.17 -13.34 19.41
CA SER A 103 0.06 -13.03 20.82
C SER A 103 0.34 -11.53 21.00
N ALA A 104 -0.07 -10.97 22.14
CA ALA A 104 0.27 -9.59 22.49
C ALA A 104 1.80 -9.38 22.54
N ASP A 105 2.53 -10.43 22.94
CA ASP A 105 3.97 -10.49 23.17
C ASP A 105 4.74 -11.20 22.04
N ASP A 106 4.16 -11.33 20.84
CA ASP A 106 4.85 -11.92 19.68
C ASP A 106 6.12 -11.08 19.34
N PRO A 107 7.33 -11.66 19.33
CA PRO A 107 8.59 -10.90 19.25
C PRO A 107 8.80 -10.15 17.93
N LEU A 108 7.95 -10.39 16.92
CA LEU A 108 7.94 -9.63 15.67
C LEU A 108 7.29 -8.23 15.83
N LEU A 109 6.55 -8.01 16.92
CA LEU A 109 5.89 -6.74 17.22
C LEU A 109 6.87 -5.72 17.81
N THR A 110 7.00 -4.58 17.13
CA THR A 110 7.78 -3.44 17.60
C THR A 110 7.14 -2.86 18.87
N SER A 111 7.92 -2.70 19.94
CA SER A 111 7.44 -2.22 21.24
C SER A 111 7.12 -0.72 21.23
N LEU A 112 6.27 -0.27 22.17
CA LEU A 112 5.92 1.15 22.29
C LEU A 112 7.15 2.04 22.54
N ASN A 113 8.15 1.54 23.28
CA ASN A 113 9.40 2.28 23.53
C ASN A 113 10.19 2.50 22.24
N GLU A 114 10.23 1.51 21.35
CA GLU A 114 10.91 1.57 20.06
C GLU A 114 10.14 2.43 19.05
N ILE A 115 8.80 2.37 19.06
CA ILE A 115 7.93 3.29 18.29
C ILE A 115 8.13 4.74 18.76
N ASN A 116 8.20 4.99 20.07
CA ASN A 116 8.51 6.32 20.61
C ASN A 116 9.93 6.78 20.24
N ARG A 117 10.92 5.88 20.24
CA ARG A 117 12.28 6.18 19.75
C ARG A 117 12.27 6.65 18.29
N MET A 118 11.45 6.03 17.45
CA MET A 118 11.26 6.46 16.06
C MET A 118 10.53 7.81 15.97
N PHE A 119 9.50 8.07 16.77
CA PHE A 119 8.86 9.40 16.79
C PHE A 119 9.84 10.53 17.14
N THR A 120 10.76 10.31 18.08
CA THR A 120 11.82 11.28 18.40
C THR A 120 12.80 11.54 17.24
N GLN A 121 12.87 10.64 16.26
CA GLN A 121 13.70 10.80 15.05
C GLN A 121 12.91 11.45 13.90
N TYR A 122 11.70 10.96 13.61
CA TYR A 122 10.88 11.40 12.47
C TYR A 122 9.98 12.63 12.75
N PHE A 123 9.69 12.95 14.01
CA PHE A 123 8.75 14.02 14.39
C PHE A 123 9.17 14.74 15.68
N PRO A 124 10.27 15.52 15.63
CA PRO A 124 10.88 16.13 16.81
C PRO A 124 9.98 17.20 17.47
N PRO A 125 10.20 17.50 18.77
CA PRO A 125 9.45 18.54 19.47
C PRO A 125 9.85 19.95 19.04
N LEU A 126 8.88 20.86 19.01
CA LEU A 126 9.13 22.29 18.77
C LEU A 126 9.72 22.98 20.03
N PRO A 127 10.53 24.05 19.86
CA PRO A 127 10.94 24.91 20.98
C PRO A 127 9.74 25.36 21.83
N PRO A 128 9.88 25.54 23.15
CA PRO A 128 8.79 26.00 24.01
C PRO A 128 8.23 27.34 23.52
N VAL A 129 6.93 27.57 23.75
CA VAL A 129 6.31 28.88 23.48
C VAL A 129 6.90 29.89 24.46
N SER A 130 7.58 30.90 23.95
CA SER A 130 8.15 31.99 24.75
C SER A 130 7.19 33.17 24.83
N ASP A 131 6.95 33.66 26.05
CA ASP A 131 6.20 34.91 26.26
C ASP A 131 6.93 36.07 25.59
N THR A 132 6.27 36.70 24.60
CA THR A 132 6.85 37.75 23.75
C THR A 132 6.93 39.11 24.44
N LYS A 133 7.66 39.18 25.57
CA LYS A 133 7.93 40.42 26.32
C LYS A 133 9.38 40.64 26.76
N SER A 134 10.26 39.64 26.76
CA SER A 134 11.66 39.81 27.21
C SER A 134 12.67 40.08 26.09
N ASN A 135 12.63 39.33 24.99
CA ASN A 135 13.75 39.26 24.02
C ASN A 135 13.62 40.24 22.83
N ALA A 136 12.79 41.29 22.94
CA ALA A 136 12.56 42.27 21.87
C ALA A 136 13.64 43.38 21.77
N LEU A 137 14.73 43.25 22.54
CA LEU A 137 15.86 44.17 22.56
C LEU A 137 17.06 43.59 21.80
N ASP A 138 17.51 42.39 22.16
CA ASP A 138 18.70 41.76 21.57
C ASP A 138 18.58 41.55 20.04
N ALA A 139 17.37 41.23 19.56
CA ALA A 139 17.09 41.05 18.14
C ALA A 139 17.10 42.34 17.29
N LYS A 140 17.33 43.52 17.89
CA LYS A 140 17.32 44.80 17.16
C LYS A 140 18.70 45.29 16.70
N GLU A 141 19.79 44.77 17.25
CA GLU A 141 21.13 45.20 16.82
C GLU A 141 21.59 44.46 15.55
N GLU A 142 21.37 43.15 15.43
CA GLU A 142 21.80 42.38 14.24
C GLU A 142 20.99 42.67 12.95
N VAL A 143 19.72 43.06 13.08
CA VAL A 143 18.85 43.35 11.90
C VAL A 143 19.22 44.67 11.22
N SER A 144 19.90 45.57 11.95
CA SER A 144 20.23 46.94 11.50
C SER A 144 21.17 46.98 10.27
N GLU A 145 22.09 46.01 10.14
CA GLU A 145 23.11 46.03 9.08
C GLU A 145 22.67 45.41 7.75
N LYS A 146 21.62 44.57 7.73
CA LYS A 146 21.15 43.89 6.51
C LYS A 146 19.96 44.56 5.82
N ALA A 147 19.21 45.40 6.52
CA ALA A 147 18.00 46.05 6.00
C ALA A 147 18.29 47.30 5.13
N LYS A 148 19.06 47.14 4.05
CA LYS A 148 19.40 48.26 3.13
C LYS A 148 19.23 48.03 1.64
N ASP A 149 19.20 46.78 1.18
CA ASP A 149 18.91 46.43 -0.21
C ASP A 149 17.72 45.48 -0.25
N LEU A 150 16.56 45.96 -0.73
CA LEU A 150 15.45 45.22 -1.37
C LEU A 150 14.28 46.21 -1.58
N GLU A 151 14.28 46.92 -2.71
CA GLU A 151 13.13 47.71 -3.16
C GLU A 151 12.00 46.83 -3.72
N GLU A 152 10.78 47.37 -3.72
CA GLU A 152 9.55 46.67 -4.11
C GLU A 152 9.58 46.11 -5.54
N LYS A 153 9.14 44.86 -5.70
CA LYS A 153 8.66 44.32 -6.98
C LYS A 153 7.32 43.64 -6.82
N LYS A 154 6.49 43.75 -7.87
CA LYS A 154 5.21 43.06 -7.98
C LYS A 154 5.42 41.60 -8.39
N VAL A 155 4.58 40.73 -7.86
CA VAL A 155 4.53 39.30 -8.19
C VAL A 155 3.66 39.09 -9.43
N ASP A 156 4.10 38.20 -10.32
CA ASP A 156 3.38 37.62 -11.46
C ASP A 156 3.49 36.08 -11.38
N ASP A 157 2.61 35.33 -12.04
CA ASP A 157 2.43 33.87 -11.83
C ASP A 157 3.68 32.97 -12.04
N ASP A 158 4.73 33.45 -12.73
CA ASP A 158 6.00 32.70 -12.90
C ASP A 158 6.72 32.43 -11.55
N ASP A 159 6.39 33.19 -10.49
CA ASP A 159 7.03 33.12 -9.17
C ASP A 159 6.77 31.77 -8.45
N LEU A 160 5.64 31.10 -8.73
CA LEU A 160 5.35 29.78 -8.13
C LEU A 160 6.33 28.71 -8.60
N ASP A 161 6.69 28.73 -9.89
CA ASP A 161 7.63 27.77 -10.47
C ASP A 161 9.08 28.09 -10.08
N GLN A 162 9.37 29.33 -9.67
CA GLN A 162 10.63 29.69 -9.01
C GLN A 162 10.65 29.22 -7.55
N LEU A 163 9.61 29.49 -6.76
CA LEU A 163 9.50 29.04 -5.36
C LEU A 163 9.57 27.51 -5.23
N LEU A 164 8.97 26.77 -6.16
CA LEU A 164 9.07 25.30 -6.21
C LEU A 164 10.50 24.80 -6.55
N ARG A 165 11.26 25.56 -7.35
CA ARG A 165 12.67 25.24 -7.64
C ARG A 165 13.59 25.65 -6.50
N GLU A 166 13.39 26.80 -5.87
CA GLU A 166 14.15 27.23 -4.69
C GLU A 166 13.94 26.25 -3.53
N ALA A 167 12.70 25.81 -3.27
CA ALA A 167 12.43 24.75 -2.30
C ALA A 167 13.07 23.40 -2.69
N ALA A 168 13.11 23.05 -3.99
CA ALA A 168 13.79 21.84 -4.44
C ALA A 168 15.32 21.93 -4.33
N ASP A 169 15.91 23.11 -4.58
CA ASP A 169 17.34 23.36 -4.49
C ASP A 169 17.82 23.50 -3.04
N GLU A 170 17.03 24.07 -2.11
CA GLU A 170 17.27 23.92 -0.66
C GLU A 170 17.24 22.46 -0.22
N ILE A 171 16.38 21.63 -0.83
CA ILE A 171 16.35 20.17 -0.62
C ILE A 171 17.53 19.44 -1.29
N VAL A 172 18.35 20.10 -2.12
CA VAL A 172 19.51 19.50 -2.82
C VAL A 172 20.87 20.09 -2.35
N ALA A 173 20.88 21.26 -1.71
CA ALA A 173 22.08 21.94 -1.24
C ALA A 173 22.84 21.17 -0.14
N ASP A 174 23.86 20.41 -0.57
CA ASP A 174 24.99 19.87 0.18
C ASP A 174 24.70 19.39 1.63
N LYS A 175 23.98 18.26 1.74
CA LYS A 175 23.50 17.63 2.98
C LYS A 175 24.59 16.99 3.86
N ASN A 176 25.63 17.77 4.18
CA ASN A 176 26.69 17.38 5.13
C ASN A 176 26.42 17.81 6.59
N ASP A 177 25.33 18.54 6.87
CA ASP A 177 24.88 18.85 8.23
C ASP A 177 23.39 18.56 8.44
N GLU A 178 23.08 17.40 9.06
CA GLU A 178 21.71 16.99 9.42
C GLU A 178 20.98 18.06 10.29
N ARG A 179 21.73 18.91 11.01
CA ARG A 179 21.15 19.97 11.87
C ARG A 179 20.60 21.15 11.08
N ALA A 180 21.16 21.45 9.90
CA ALA A 180 20.67 22.54 9.07
C ALA A 180 19.25 22.23 8.57
N THR A 181 19.04 21.03 8.02
CA THR A 181 17.73 20.52 7.57
C THR A 181 16.72 20.45 8.72
N TYR A 182 17.15 19.99 9.90
CA TYR A 182 16.31 19.97 11.11
C TYR A 182 15.84 21.38 11.50
N ASN A 183 16.75 22.34 11.55
CA ASN A 183 16.43 23.72 11.96
C ASN A 183 15.49 24.38 10.96
N ALA A 184 15.70 24.19 9.65
CA ALA A 184 14.82 24.69 8.60
C ALA A 184 13.39 24.12 8.71
N PHE A 185 13.25 22.82 8.99
CA PHE A 185 11.93 22.21 9.23
C PHE A 185 11.22 22.83 10.45
N VAL A 186 11.94 22.97 11.57
CA VAL A 186 11.39 23.58 12.80
C VAL A 186 11.01 25.05 12.59
N GLU A 187 11.83 25.81 11.87
CA GLU A 187 11.53 27.21 11.54
C GLU A 187 10.32 27.34 10.60
N ALA A 188 10.21 26.48 9.59
CA ALA A 188 9.06 26.43 8.69
C ALA A 188 7.76 26.05 9.44
N GLU A 189 7.79 25.06 10.32
CA GLU A 189 6.63 24.70 11.16
C GLU A 189 6.24 25.88 12.07
N LEU A 190 7.20 26.53 12.75
CA LEU A 190 6.95 27.71 13.58
C LEU A 190 6.41 28.91 12.78
N LYS A 191 6.89 29.13 11.56
CA LYS A 191 6.41 30.18 10.65
C LYS A 191 4.97 29.91 10.20
N ASN A 192 4.60 28.65 9.98
CA ASN A 192 3.23 28.26 9.64
C ASN A 192 2.28 28.40 10.83
N TYR A 193 2.70 28.02 12.05
CA TYR A 193 1.92 28.29 13.27
C TYR A 193 1.62 29.79 13.43
N LYS A 194 2.66 30.65 13.40
CA LYS A 194 2.46 32.11 13.50
C LYS A 194 1.49 32.66 12.45
N ARG A 195 1.62 32.21 11.20
CA ARG A 195 0.77 32.68 10.09
C ARG A 195 -0.70 32.31 10.26
N GLU A 196 -1.01 31.06 10.61
CA GLU A 196 -2.40 30.65 10.89
C GLU A 196 -2.96 31.43 12.10
N GLU A 197 -2.14 31.67 13.14
CA GLU A 197 -2.57 32.48 14.29
C GLU A 197 -2.87 33.94 13.90
N GLU A 198 -2.03 34.55 13.06
CA GLU A 198 -2.18 35.92 12.56
C GLU A 198 -3.38 36.07 11.62
N GLU A 199 -3.55 35.17 10.65
CA GLU A 199 -4.68 35.16 9.71
C GLU A 199 -6.03 35.02 10.44
N VAL A 200 -6.11 34.09 11.41
CA VAL A 200 -7.35 33.86 12.18
C VAL A 200 -7.63 35.03 13.14
N LYS A 201 -6.60 35.64 13.75
CA LYS A 201 -6.75 36.87 14.55
C LYS A 201 -7.24 38.05 13.71
N GLN A 202 -6.66 38.28 12.53
CA GLN A 202 -7.07 39.36 11.63
C GLN A 202 -8.54 39.19 11.24
N LYS A 203 -8.92 38.00 10.75
CA LYS A 203 -10.29 37.71 10.33
C LYS A 203 -11.30 37.83 11.49
N LYS A 204 -10.88 37.49 12.72
CA LYS A 204 -11.71 37.72 13.93
C LYS A 204 -11.92 39.23 14.16
N ALA A 205 -10.85 40.03 14.14
CA ALA A 205 -10.93 41.47 14.36
C ALA A 205 -11.75 42.20 13.27
N GLU A 206 -11.67 41.76 12.02
CA GLU A 206 -12.51 42.24 10.92
C GLU A 206 -14.01 41.97 11.18
N LEU A 207 -14.37 40.77 11.65
CA LEU A 207 -15.75 40.45 12.02
C LEU A 207 -16.22 41.19 13.27
N GLU A 208 -15.37 41.37 14.29
CA GLU A 208 -15.69 42.19 15.47
C GLU A 208 -15.95 43.65 15.07
N ALA A 209 -15.17 44.21 14.15
CA ALA A 209 -15.42 45.54 13.58
C ALA A 209 -16.73 45.59 12.77
N GLN A 210 -17.08 44.55 12.01
CA GLN A 210 -18.36 44.47 11.29
C GLN A 210 -19.57 44.39 12.24
N VAL A 211 -19.50 43.57 13.29
CA VAL A 211 -20.60 43.44 14.30
C VAL A 211 -20.95 44.78 14.95
N ASN A 212 -19.96 45.66 15.15
CA ASN A 212 -20.18 47.00 15.71
C ASN A 212 -20.81 48.00 14.72
N ASN A 213 -20.93 47.66 13.44
CA ASN A 213 -21.45 48.50 12.36
C ASN A 213 -22.69 47.90 11.65
N LEU A 214 -23.26 46.79 12.16
CA LEU A 214 -24.38 46.08 11.54
C LEU A 214 -25.71 46.38 12.24
N ASP A 215 -26.60 47.08 11.54
CA ASP A 215 -27.97 47.38 12.02
C ASP A 215 -28.93 46.16 11.95
N ASP A 216 -28.61 45.13 11.15
CA ASP A 216 -29.42 43.91 11.02
C ASP A 216 -29.10 42.89 12.13
N PRO A 217 -30.06 42.53 13.01
CA PRO A 217 -29.86 41.53 14.05
C PRO A 217 -29.48 40.13 13.52
N ALA A 218 -29.94 39.74 12.33
CA ALA A 218 -29.66 38.40 11.78
C ALA A 218 -28.20 38.28 11.32
N SER A 219 -27.72 39.23 10.51
CA SER A 219 -26.33 39.33 10.08
C SER A 219 -25.38 39.53 11.27
N ALA A 220 -25.76 40.37 12.23
CA ALA A 220 -24.98 40.55 13.46
C ALA A 220 -24.91 39.29 14.33
N GLN A 221 -25.90 38.39 14.28
CA GLN A 221 -25.85 37.10 14.97
C GLN A 221 -24.96 36.10 14.22
N LEU A 222 -25.08 36.00 12.89
CA LEU A 222 -24.22 35.14 12.06
C LEU A 222 -22.73 35.50 12.23
N ALA A 223 -22.39 36.79 12.24
CA ALA A 223 -21.02 37.24 12.48
C ALA A 223 -20.52 36.89 13.90
N LYS A 224 -21.37 36.99 14.94
CA LYS A 224 -21.03 36.54 16.31
C LYS A 224 -20.77 35.03 16.38
N ASP A 225 -21.51 34.23 15.63
CA ASP A 225 -21.30 32.77 15.61
C ASP A 225 -20.04 32.39 14.81
N GLN A 226 -19.71 33.13 13.75
CA GLN A 226 -18.40 33.03 13.09
C GLN A 226 -17.23 33.43 14.01
N ILE A 227 -17.39 34.48 14.82
CA ILE A 227 -16.38 34.87 15.82
C ILE A 227 -16.11 33.74 16.82
N LYS A 228 -17.15 33.08 17.36
CA LYS A 228 -16.99 31.91 18.26
C LYS A 228 -16.23 30.75 17.60
N ILE A 229 -16.49 30.51 16.30
CA ILE A 229 -15.78 29.51 15.50
C ILE A 229 -14.28 29.85 15.44
N LEU A 230 -13.93 31.10 15.09
CA LEU A 230 -12.53 31.57 15.07
C LEU A 230 -11.87 31.53 16.46
N GLU A 231 -12.61 31.82 17.53
CA GLU A 231 -12.10 31.68 18.91
C GLU A 231 -11.78 30.23 19.28
N LYS A 232 -12.62 29.26 18.93
CA LYS A 232 -12.30 27.84 19.19
C LYS A 232 -11.20 27.31 18.26
N ILE A 233 -11.08 27.84 17.03
CA ILE A 233 -9.92 27.57 16.15
C ILE A 233 -8.62 28.06 16.80
N LEU A 234 -8.56 29.29 17.32
CA LEU A 234 -7.39 29.83 18.02
C LEU A 234 -7.06 29.04 19.30
N SER A 235 -8.07 28.62 20.05
CA SER A 235 -7.88 27.72 21.20
C SER A 235 -7.22 26.41 20.76
N LEU A 236 -7.80 25.69 19.80
CA LEU A 236 -7.29 24.39 19.33
C LEU A 236 -5.91 24.52 18.67
N HIS A 237 -5.66 25.60 17.94
CA HIS A 237 -4.35 25.92 17.37
C HIS A 237 -3.28 26.08 18.46
N ASN A 238 -3.59 26.81 19.53
CA ASN A 238 -2.68 27.00 20.67
C ASN A 238 -2.51 25.71 21.49
N GLU A 239 -3.57 24.91 21.65
CA GLU A 239 -3.54 23.57 22.25
C GLU A 239 -2.60 22.63 21.44
N CYS A 240 -2.71 22.60 20.10
CA CYS A 240 -1.77 21.90 19.21
C CYS A 240 -0.34 22.42 19.38
N ARG A 241 -0.15 23.75 19.39
CA ARG A 241 1.17 24.37 19.46
C ARG A 241 1.88 24.04 20.77
N GLU A 242 1.18 24.09 21.90
CA GLU A 242 1.74 23.72 23.21
C GLU A 242 2.08 22.23 23.25
N LEU A 243 1.19 21.36 22.75
CA LEU A 243 1.40 19.92 22.68
C LEU A 243 2.61 19.54 21.80
N ARG A 244 2.84 20.24 20.68
CA ARG A 244 4.04 20.08 19.83
C ARG A 244 5.35 20.44 20.54
N SER A 245 5.32 21.21 21.62
CA SER A 245 6.50 21.47 22.47
C SER A 245 6.75 20.41 23.54
N ARG A 246 5.82 19.46 23.73
CA ARG A 246 6.03 18.32 24.65
C ARG A 246 6.87 17.24 23.95
N PRO A 247 7.58 16.36 24.68
CA PRO A 247 8.46 15.35 24.08
C PRO A 247 7.78 14.47 23.03
N ALA A 248 8.46 14.20 21.93
CA ALA A 248 7.95 13.36 20.86
C ALA A 248 7.61 11.94 21.35
N SER A 249 6.37 11.52 21.07
CA SER A 249 5.86 10.19 21.40
C SER A 249 4.62 9.91 20.57
N LEU A 250 4.25 8.63 20.45
CA LEU A 250 3.02 8.21 19.78
C LEU A 250 1.78 8.89 20.40
N GLU A 251 1.70 8.96 21.74
CA GLU A 251 0.52 9.53 22.42
C GLU A 251 0.38 11.02 22.13
N ASN A 252 1.45 11.81 22.26
CA ASN A 252 1.41 13.23 21.94
C ASN A 252 1.12 13.47 20.44
N PHE A 253 1.65 12.64 19.54
CA PHE A 253 1.35 12.71 18.11
C PHE A 253 -0.12 12.41 17.79
N LEU A 254 -0.70 11.38 18.40
CA LEU A 254 -2.12 11.04 18.23
C LEU A 254 -3.04 12.10 18.86
N GLN A 255 -2.61 12.74 19.96
CA GLN A 255 -3.31 13.88 20.54
C GLN A 255 -3.26 15.11 19.60
N CYS A 256 -2.12 15.43 18.97
CA CYS A 256 -2.06 16.47 17.93
C CYS A 256 -3.02 16.15 16.78
N THR A 257 -2.97 14.92 16.23
CA THR A 257 -3.83 14.52 15.11
C THR A 257 -5.33 14.65 15.46
N LYS A 258 -5.72 14.34 16.70
CA LYS A 258 -7.10 14.55 17.19
C LYS A 258 -7.46 16.04 17.24
N LEU A 259 -6.60 16.89 17.78
CA LEU A 259 -6.83 18.33 17.89
C LEU A 259 -6.85 19.02 16.51
N ASP A 260 -5.98 18.63 15.58
CA ASP A 260 -5.98 19.14 14.20
C ASP A 260 -7.24 18.71 13.43
N LEU A 261 -7.69 17.45 13.60
CA LEU A 261 -8.98 17.00 13.07
C LEU A 261 -10.16 17.72 13.73
N GLN A 262 -10.09 18.05 15.02
CA GLN A 262 -11.12 18.86 15.68
C GLN A 262 -11.12 20.30 15.16
N LYS A 263 -9.95 20.92 14.98
CA LYS A 263 -9.79 22.26 14.38
C LYS A 263 -10.38 22.30 12.97
N ALA A 264 -10.09 21.29 12.15
CA ALA A 264 -10.69 21.13 10.83
C ALA A 264 -12.21 20.92 10.88
N ARG A 265 -12.75 20.22 11.90
CA ARG A 265 -14.20 20.08 12.11
C ARG A 265 -14.85 21.40 12.53
N VAL A 266 -14.22 22.19 13.40
CA VAL A 266 -14.68 23.54 13.77
C VAL A 266 -14.72 24.45 12.53
N ASN A 267 -13.77 24.35 11.59
CA ASN A 267 -13.79 25.09 10.32
C ASN A 267 -15.04 24.82 9.46
N ILE A 268 -15.70 23.65 9.60
CA ILE A 268 -16.98 23.32 8.92
C ILE A 268 -18.21 23.49 9.83
N GLY A 269 -18.07 24.16 10.97
CA GLY A 269 -19.14 24.44 11.94
C GLY A 269 -19.34 23.39 13.03
N GLU A 270 -18.56 22.30 13.03
CA GLU A 270 -18.71 21.18 13.97
C GLU A 270 -17.85 21.37 15.22
N VAL A 271 -18.43 21.99 16.25
CA VAL A 271 -17.70 22.39 17.47
C VAL A 271 -17.48 21.25 18.48
N GLY A 272 -18.33 20.22 18.47
CA GLY A 272 -18.25 19.10 19.42
C GLY A 272 -17.02 18.21 19.20
N GLU A 273 -16.44 17.66 20.28
CA GLU A 273 -15.20 16.87 20.23
C GLU A 273 -15.29 15.60 19.38
N SER A 274 -16.47 14.98 19.33
CA SER A 274 -16.76 13.75 18.56
C SER A 274 -17.86 14.00 17.52
N GLU A 275 -17.98 13.09 16.55
CA GLU A 275 -19.13 13.04 15.64
C GLU A 275 -20.34 12.39 16.32
N THR A 276 -21.50 13.03 16.23
CA THR A 276 -22.77 12.53 16.76
C THR A 276 -23.88 12.56 15.70
N GLU A 277 -24.78 11.58 15.76
CA GLU A 277 -25.97 11.46 14.92
C GLU A 277 -27.08 10.87 15.78
N GLU A 278 -28.26 11.49 15.80
CA GLU A 278 -29.39 11.07 16.63
C GLU A 278 -30.43 10.31 15.80
N TYR A 279 -31.03 9.27 16.39
CA TYR A 279 -32.19 8.59 15.82
C TYR A 279 -33.40 9.53 15.83
N LYS A 280 -34.05 9.70 14.68
CA LYS A 280 -35.25 10.55 14.52
C LYS A 280 -36.54 9.85 14.94
N ASN A 281 -36.52 8.51 14.95
CA ASN A 281 -37.66 7.66 15.29
C ASN A 281 -37.19 6.32 15.87
N ASP A 282 -38.11 5.57 16.49
CA ASP A 282 -37.79 4.25 17.06
C ASP A 282 -37.63 3.15 15.98
N GLU A 283 -38.04 3.39 14.74
CA GLU A 283 -37.82 2.44 13.62
C GLU A 283 -36.34 2.35 13.27
N GLU A 284 -35.68 3.49 13.01
CA GLU A 284 -34.23 3.61 12.78
C GLU A 284 -33.42 2.95 13.90
N LYS A 285 -33.86 3.10 15.14
CA LYS A 285 -33.24 2.57 16.36
C LYS A 285 -33.45 1.06 16.54
N SER A 286 -34.40 0.47 15.83
CA SER A 286 -34.65 -0.97 15.86
C SER A 286 -33.79 -1.75 14.85
N LEU A 287 -33.20 -1.06 13.86
CA LEU A 287 -32.41 -1.67 12.79
C LEU A 287 -30.99 -2.02 13.24
N SER A 288 -30.42 -3.07 12.65
CA SER A 288 -28.99 -3.38 12.79
C SER A 288 -28.10 -2.50 11.91
N GLY A 289 -26.81 -2.38 12.23
CA GLY A 289 -25.85 -1.60 11.43
C GLY A 289 -25.76 -2.02 9.95
N THR A 290 -25.96 -3.31 9.65
CA THR A 290 -26.04 -3.83 8.27
C THR A 290 -27.32 -3.40 7.54
N GLU A 291 -28.44 -3.31 8.25
CA GLU A 291 -29.72 -2.86 7.69
C GLU A 291 -29.73 -1.34 7.49
N LEU A 292 -29.22 -0.58 8.47
CA LEU A 292 -28.98 0.86 8.36
C LEU A 292 -28.09 1.20 7.17
N MET A 293 -26.98 0.47 6.97
CA MET A 293 -26.13 0.64 5.78
C MET A 293 -26.91 0.37 4.49
N LYS A 294 -27.63 -0.77 4.42
CA LYS A 294 -28.40 -1.16 3.23
C LYS A 294 -29.54 -0.18 2.93
N TYR A 295 -30.14 0.43 3.94
CA TYR A 295 -31.19 1.43 3.79
C TYR A 295 -30.60 2.78 3.34
N GLY A 296 -29.49 3.22 3.95
CA GLY A 296 -28.76 4.42 3.55
C GLY A 296 -28.29 4.39 2.10
N LEU A 297 -27.79 3.24 1.62
CA LEU A 297 -27.33 3.08 0.25
C LEU A 297 -28.42 3.27 -0.82
N LYS A 298 -29.71 3.01 -0.51
CA LYS A 298 -30.81 3.30 -1.45
C LYS A 298 -30.92 4.80 -1.76
N PHE A 299 -30.77 5.65 -0.73
CA PHE A 299 -30.80 7.09 -0.94
C PHE A 299 -29.63 7.60 -1.80
N LEU A 300 -28.55 6.83 -1.95
CA LEU A 300 -27.49 7.14 -2.91
C LEU A 300 -27.95 6.92 -4.36
N GLU A 301 -28.76 5.89 -4.60
CA GLU A 301 -29.41 5.61 -5.91
C GLU A 301 -30.43 6.72 -6.24
N ASP A 302 -31.24 7.14 -5.25
CA ASP A 302 -32.18 8.27 -5.33
C ASP A 302 -31.50 9.66 -5.35
N LYS A 303 -30.17 9.72 -5.28
CA LYS A 303 -29.33 10.94 -5.22
C LYS A 303 -29.53 11.83 -3.96
N ASP A 304 -30.25 11.36 -2.93
CA ASP A 304 -30.29 12.00 -1.61
C ASP A 304 -29.07 11.60 -0.74
N VAL A 305 -27.97 12.31 -0.99
CA VAL A 305 -26.73 12.19 -0.23
C VAL A 305 -26.94 12.50 1.26
N LYS A 306 -27.92 13.34 1.65
CA LYS A 306 -28.12 13.72 3.07
C LYS A 306 -28.72 12.56 3.86
N SER A 307 -29.75 11.92 3.34
CA SER A 307 -30.32 10.72 3.97
C SER A 307 -29.31 9.57 3.97
N CYS A 308 -28.60 9.34 2.86
CA CYS A 308 -27.53 8.35 2.79
C CYS A 308 -26.48 8.54 3.89
N LEU A 309 -25.93 9.76 4.04
CA LEU A 309 -24.94 10.07 5.08
C LEU A 309 -25.49 9.86 6.50
N HIS A 310 -26.73 10.26 6.78
CA HIS A 310 -27.38 10.08 8.08
C HIS A 310 -27.49 8.59 8.47
N TYR A 311 -28.01 7.74 7.59
CA TYR A 311 -28.13 6.30 7.84
C TYR A 311 -26.76 5.60 7.98
N LEU A 312 -25.76 6.01 7.19
CA LEU A 312 -24.40 5.54 7.34
C LEU A 312 -23.76 6.00 8.67
N ARG A 313 -24.02 7.24 9.12
CA ARG A 313 -23.57 7.76 10.42
C ARG A 313 -24.20 7.02 11.59
N LEU A 314 -25.51 6.72 11.54
CA LEU A 314 -26.16 5.88 12.56
C LEU A 314 -25.49 4.50 12.68
N ALA A 315 -25.25 3.82 11.54
CA ALA A 315 -24.55 2.54 11.50
C ALA A 315 -23.09 2.63 12.03
N ALA A 316 -22.38 3.69 11.69
CA ALA A 316 -21.00 3.93 12.10
C ALA A 316 -20.86 4.27 13.59
N ILE A 317 -21.74 5.12 14.13
CA ILE A 317 -21.62 5.67 15.49
C ILE A 317 -22.20 4.71 16.52
N HIS A 318 -23.44 4.22 16.32
CA HIS A 318 -24.14 3.39 17.32
C HIS A 318 -23.80 1.90 17.21
N HIS A 319 -23.48 1.40 16.02
CA HIS A 319 -23.19 -0.03 15.77
C HIS A 319 -21.73 -0.30 15.37
N GLN A 320 -20.87 0.74 15.34
CA GLN A 320 -19.44 0.63 14.98
C GLN A 320 -19.16 -0.06 13.62
N HIS A 321 -20.14 0.00 12.69
CA HIS A 321 -20.18 -0.82 11.49
C HIS A 321 -19.06 -0.47 10.50
N GLU A 322 -18.11 -1.40 10.32
CA GLU A 322 -16.83 -1.13 9.64
C GLU A 322 -17.01 -0.66 8.19
N GLN A 323 -17.88 -1.33 7.42
CA GLN A 323 -18.17 -0.99 6.03
C GLN A 323 -18.78 0.41 5.91
N SER A 324 -19.67 0.79 6.83
CA SER A 324 -20.24 2.15 6.85
C SER A 324 -19.16 3.20 7.15
N ILE A 325 -18.20 2.90 8.01
CA ILE A 325 -17.08 3.80 8.31
C ILE A 325 -16.15 3.95 7.10
N MET A 326 -15.89 2.87 6.34
CA MET A 326 -15.12 2.95 5.09
C MET A 326 -15.87 3.76 4.00
N LEU A 327 -17.19 3.59 3.89
CA LEU A 327 -18.02 4.38 2.96
C LEU A 327 -18.03 5.86 3.34
N LEU A 328 -18.25 6.19 4.62
CA LEU A 328 -18.19 7.57 5.11
C LEU A 328 -16.80 8.19 4.93
N LEU A 329 -15.72 7.44 5.15
CA LEU A 329 -14.35 7.91 4.88
C LEU A 329 -14.21 8.32 3.41
N ASN A 330 -14.63 7.47 2.48
CA ASN A 330 -14.52 7.74 1.05
C ASN A 330 -15.39 8.93 0.62
N ILE A 331 -16.66 8.96 1.02
CA ILE A 331 -17.60 10.05 0.67
C ILE A 331 -17.12 11.38 1.28
N TYR A 332 -16.72 11.40 2.55
CA TYR A 332 -16.20 12.62 3.16
C TYR A 332 -14.87 13.06 2.58
N SER A 333 -14.00 12.14 2.13
CA SER A 333 -12.78 12.51 1.41
C SER A 333 -13.07 13.18 0.07
N GLN A 334 -14.10 12.73 -0.66
CA GLN A 334 -14.58 13.38 -1.90
C GLN A 334 -15.23 14.75 -1.64
N LEU A 335 -15.80 14.96 -0.45
CA LEU A 335 -16.36 16.23 0.02
C LEU A 335 -15.35 17.10 0.78
N GLU A 336 -14.05 16.79 0.72
CA GLU A 336 -12.94 17.42 1.46
C GLU A 336 -13.14 17.55 2.99
N SER A 337 -14.03 16.73 3.56
CA SER A 337 -14.53 16.88 4.92
C SER A 337 -13.74 16.04 5.94
N PRO A 338 -13.29 16.62 7.07
CA PRO A 338 -12.54 15.91 8.11
C PRO A 338 -13.36 14.88 8.89
N ARG A 339 -14.70 14.85 8.75
CA ARG A 339 -15.59 13.92 9.46
C ARG A 339 -15.19 12.46 9.27
N GLY A 340 -14.90 12.05 8.04
CA GLY A 340 -14.51 10.67 7.71
C GLY A 340 -13.18 10.25 8.37
N ALA A 341 -12.20 11.15 8.37
CA ALA A 341 -10.92 10.95 9.04
C ALA A 341 -11.06 10.89 10.57
N SER A 342 -11.93 11.72 11.16
CA SER A 342 -12.25 11.70 12.59
C SER A 342 -12.97 10.41 13.04
N LEU A 343 -13.96 9.95 12.26
CA LEU A 343 -14.63 8.66 12.47
C LEU A 343 -13.66 7.47 12.35
N LEU A 344 -12.75 7.48 11.38
CA LEU A 344 -11.75 6.43 11.24
C LEU A 344 -10.76 6.42 12.41
N LEU A 345 -10.22 7.57 12.80
CA LEU A 345 -9.23 7.68 13.88
C LEU A 345 -9.82 7.25 15.22
N SER A 346 -11.04 7.70 15.54
CA SER A 346 -11.76 7.26 16.74
C SER A 346 -12.07 5.75 16.71
N ARG A 347 -12.51 5.20 15.56
CA ARG A 347 -12.78 3.76 15.43
C ARG A 347 -11.52 2.91 15.58
N ALA A 348 -10.38 3.34 15.02
CA ALA A 348 -9.12 2.61 15.09
C ALA A 348 -8.52 2.57 16.50
N LEU A 349 -8.70 3.67 17.26
CA LEU A 349 -8.23 3.83 18.64
C LEU A 349 -9.19 3.28 19.72
N ASP A 350 -10.32 2.67 19.34
CA ASP A 350 -11.17 1.94 20.29
C ASP A 350 -10.52 0.61 20.70
N ASP A 351 -9.86 0.62 21.86
CA ASP A 351 -9.27 -0.57 22.48
C ASP A 351 -10.31 -1.54 23.10
N LYS A 352 -11.58 -1.14 23.26
CA LYS A 352 -12.63 -2.01 23.81
C LYS A 352 -13.17 -2.98 22.76
N ASN A 353 -13.30 -2.53 21.52
CA ASN A 353 -13.73 -3.34 20.38
C ASN A 353 -12.81 -3.10 19.17
N PRO A 354 -11.55 -3.57 19.20
CA PRO A 354 -10.53 -3.17 18.23
C PRO A 354 -10.82 -3.71 16.82
N SER A 355 -10.91 -2.81 15.84
CA SER A 355 -11.19 -3.13 14.43
C SER A 355 -9.92 -3.40 13.63
N ALA A 356 -9.84 -4.55 12.96
CA ALA A 356 -8.73 -4.85 12.05
C ALA A 356 -8.78 -3.98 10.78
N VAL A 357 -9.98 -3.74 10.24
CA VAL A 357 -10.19 -2.96 9.02
C VAL A 357 -9.86 -1.48 9.25
N ALA A 358 -10.33 -0.86 10.32
CA ALA A 358 -10.05 0.55 10.61
C ALA A 358 -8.57 0.79 10.93
N ASN A 359 -7.92 -0.13 11.67
CA ASN A 359 -6.49 -0.02 11.95
C ASN A 359 -5.64 -0.24 10.68
N GLN A 360 -6.00 -1.18 9.80
CA GLN A 360 -5.31 -1.33 8.51
C GLN A 360 -5.49 -0.08 7.64
N LYS A 361 -6.73 0.39 7.48
CA LYS A 361 -7.04 1.56 6.65
C LYS A 361 -6.30 2.80 7.14
N LEU A 362 -6.27 3.04 8.45
CA LEU A 362 -5.52 4.17 9.03
C LEU A 362 -4.00 4.01 8.84
N GLY A 363 -3.48 2.78 8.92
CA GLY A 363 -2.11 2.47 8.51
C GLY A 363 -1.82 2.84 7.05
N GLU A 364 -2.73 2.54 6.12
CA GLU A 364 -2.60 2.94 4.70
C GLU A 364 -2.59 4.46 4.51
N LEU A 365 -3.39 5.21 5.27
CA LEU A 365 -3.41 6.69 5.17
C LEU A 365 -2.10 7.31 5.69
N TYR A 366 -1.56 6.79 6.80
CA TYR A 366 -0.23 7.16 7.30
C TYR A 366 0.93 6.62 6.47
N ASP A 367 0.71 5.60 5.63
CA ASP A 367 1.69 5.13 4.64
C ASP A 367 1.73 6.04 3.41
N LYS A 368 0.57 6.62 3.03
CA LYS A 368 0.38 7.43 1.82
C LYS A 368 0.45 8.94 2.01
N GLY A 369 0.36 9.45 3.24
CA GLY A 369 0.46 10.89 3.51
C GLY A 369 -0.79 11.66 3.08
N GLU A 370 -1.96 11.08 3.32
CA GLU A 370 -3.25 11.68 2.99
C GLU A 370 -3.53 12.93 3.87
N ARG A 371 -4.41 13.84 3.41
CA ARG A 371 -4.59 15.23 3.92
C ARG A 371 -4.56 15.47 5.44
N HIS A 372 -4.97 14.50 6.25
CA HIS A 372 -5.02 14.60 7.72
C HIS A 372 -4.04 13.66 8.47
N PHE A 373 -3.18 12.94 7.73
CA PHE A 373 -2.39 11.81 8.23
C PHE A 373 -0.96 11.87 7.68
N LEU A 374 -0.14 12.74 8.28
CA LEU A 374 1.28 12.98 7.93
C LEU A 374 2.07 11.66 7.76
N PRO A 375 2.83 11.44 6.67
CA PRO A 375 3.38 10.13 6.29
C PRO A 375 4.56 9.66 7.14
N LEU A 376 4.31 9.33 8.42
CA LEU A 376 5.31 8.89 9.38
C LEU A 376 5.38 7.36 9.50
N PHE A 377 6.55 6.79 9.23
CA PHE A 377 6.86 5.36 9.41
C PHE A 377 6.37 4.78 10.75
N PRO A 378 6.63 5.39 11.94
CA PRO A 378 6.16 4.83 13.20
C PRO A 378 4.63 4.89 13.40
N ALA A 379 3.92 5.80 12.73
CA ALA A 379 2.46 5.86 12.76
C ALA A 379 1.86 4.71 11.92
N ALA A 380 2.30 4.56 10.67
CA ALA A 380 1.90 3.45 9.80
C ALA A 380 2.22 2.08 10.46
N LEU A 381 3.43 1.94 11.02
CA LEU A 381 3.87 0.76 11.77
C LEU A 381 2.93 0.43 12.95
N TYR A 382 2.56 1.43 13.77
CA TYR A 382 1.68 1.22 14.92
C TYR A 382 0.30 0.69 14.50
N PHE A 383 -0.33 1.33 13.49
CA PHE A 383 -1.67 0.97 13.06
C PHE A 383 -1.73 -0.35 12.29
N PHE A 384 -0.76 -0.62 11.40
CA PHE A 384 -0.68 -1.96 10.81
C PHE A 384 -0.40 -3.05 11.85
N GLN A 385 0.44 -2.80 12.87
CA GLN A 385 0.65 -3.77 13.96
C GLN A 385 -0.64 -4.04 14.75
N ARG A 386 -1.49 -3.03 15.01
CA ARG A 386 -2.80 -3.23 15.64
C ARG A 386 -3.70 -4.15 14.80
N ALA A 387 -3.77 -3.92 13.49
CA ALA A 387 -4.53 -4.79 12.58
C ALA A 387 -3.94 -6.21 12.43
N ALA A 388 -2.62 -6.34 12.40
CA ALA A 388 -1.94 -7.63 12.31
C ALA A 388 -2.10 -8.47 13.60
N LYS A 389 -2.12 -7.84 14.80
CA LYS A 389 -2.44 -8.53 16.06
C LYS A 389 -3.81 -9.22 16.01
N LEU A 390 -4.78 -8.62 15.31
CA LEU A 390 -6.13 -9.16 15.10
C LEU A 390 -6.20 -10.20 13.96
N GLY A 391 -5.07 -10.56 13.34
CA GLY A 391 -4.99 -11.57 12.29
C GLY A 391 -5.10 -11.06 10.85
N SER A 392 -5.17 -9.74 10.61
CA SER A 392 -5.21 -9.21 9.23
C SER A 392 -3.93 -9.52 8.46
N VAL A 393 -4.01 -10.48 7.54
CA VAL A 393 -2.91 -10.83 6.62
C VAL A 393 -2.55 -9.70 5.66
N SER A 394 -3.51 -8.85 5.31
CA SER A 394 -3.27 -7.65 4.51
C SER A 394 -2.39 -6.66 5.27
N ALA A 395 -2.65 -6.44 6.57
CA ALA A 395 -1.77 -5.62 7.40
C ALA A 395 -0.38 -6.26 7.61
N MET A 396 -0.27 -7.59 7.66
CA MET A 396 1.03 -8.29 7.68
C MET A 396 1.82 -8.06 6.38
N LEU A 397 1.16 -8.04 5.22
CA LEU A 397 1.78 -7.71 3.94
C LEU A 397 2.19 -6.22 3.87
N SER A 398 1.36 -5.31 4.37
CA SER A 398 1.75 -3.89 4.50
C SER A 398 2.94 -3.69 5.43
N LEU A 399 3.01 -4.42 6.56
CA LEU A 399 4.18 -4.41 7.45
C LEU A 399 5.43 -4.95 6.76
N ALA A 400 5.32 -6.06 6.03
CA ALA A 400 6.42 -6.58 5.24
C ALA A 400 6.92 -5.50 4.25
N GLN A 401 6.04 -4.90 3.47
CA GLN A 401 6.39 -3.86 2.49
C GLN A 401 6.98 -2.60 3.15
N LEU A 402 6.46 -2.19 4.31
CA LEU A 402 6.97 -1.07 5.10
C LEU A 402 8.40 -1.33 5.57
N TRP A 403 8.70 -2.51 6.13
CA TRP A 403 10.05 -2.92 6.53
C TRP A 403 11.01 -3.15 5.36
N LEU A 404 10.50 -3.53 4.18
CA LEU A 404 11.29 -3.67 2.95
C LEU A 404 11.66 -2.31 2.34
N ARG A 405 10.74 -1.34 2.36
CA ARG A 405 11.01 0.04 1.93
C ARG A 405 11.90 0.77 2.94
N GLY A 406 11.70 0.56 4.24
CA GLY A 406 12.29 1.37 5.30
C GLY A 406 11.65 2.76 5.44
N CYS A 407 10.55 3.00 4.73
CA CYS A 407 9.84 4.27 4.68
C CYS A 407 8.38 4.10 4.22
N THR A 408 7.63 5.17 4.44
CA THR A 408 6.30 5.43 3.90
C THR A 408 6.34 5.62 2.38
N GLU A 409 5.21 5.46 1.71
CA GLU A 409 5.08 5.60 0.25
C GLU A 409 5.41 7.04 -0.20
N SER A 410 5.02 8.05 0.59
CA SER A 410 5.28 9.48 0.37
C SER A 410 6.26 10.06 1.41
N THR A 411 7.44 9.46 1.53
CA THR A 411 8.44 9.90 2.51
C THR A 411 9.25 11.12 2.07
N LEU A 412 9.66 11.95 3.04
CA LEU A 412 10.71 12.96 2.89
C LEU A 412 12.06 12.53 3.52
N ALA A 413 12.14 11.30 4.05
CA ALA A 413 13.33 10.78 4.71
C ALA A 413 14.51 10.61 3.73
N SER A 414 15.74 10.82 4.22
CA SER A 414 16.96 10.63 3.44
C SER A 414 17.23 9.15 3.13
N GLU A 415 18.01 8.87 2.08
CA GLU A 415 18.44 7.50 1.75
C GLU A 415 19.19 6.82 2.91
N ALA A 416 19.86 7.59 3.77
CA ALA A 416 20.56 7.10 4.95
C ALA A 416 19.58 6.65 6.05
N GLU A 417 18.52 7.41 6.32
CA GLU A 417 17.46 7.04 7.26
C GLU A 417 16.65 5.85 6.74
N ILE A 418 16.25 5.90 5.47
CA ILE A 418 15.59 4.79 4.76
C ILE A 418 16.42 3.51 4.91
N SER A 419 17.73 3.58 4.66
CA SER A 419 18.62 2.41 4.75
C SER A 419 18.89 1.95 6.19
N ARG A 420 18.82 2.86 7.18
CA ARG A 420 18.88 2.56 8.62
C ARG A 420 17.60 1.90 9.13
N GLN A 421 16.46 2.15 8.47
CA GLN A 421 15.12 1.71 8.87
C GLN A 421 14.66 0.42 8.16
N LYS A 422 15.27 0.06 7.01
CA LYS A 422 15.06 -1.21 6.30
C LYS A 422 15.42 -2.42 7.18
N ASP A 423 14.54 -3.41 7.25
CA ASP A 423 14.77 -4.67 7.96
C ASP A 423 14.29 -5.86 7.12
N LEU A 424 15.23 -6.50 6.43
CA LEU A 424 14.96 -7.66 5.57
C LEU A 424 14.51 -8.90 6.39
N SER A 425 14.93 -9.00 7.66
CA SER A 425 14.52 -10.09 8.55
C SER A 425 13.04 -9.95 8.90
N LYS A 426 12.60 -8.74 9.27
CA LYS A 426 11.18 -8.44 9.51
C LYS A 426 10.34 -8.54 8.24
N TYR A 427 10.86 -8.13 7.08
CA TYR A 427 10.17 -8.35 5.79
C TYR A 427 9.80 -9.82 5.60
N HIS A 428 10.77 -10.73 5.72
CA HIS A 428 10.49 -12.16 5.61
C HIS A 428 9.59 -12.65 6.74
N ALA A 429 9.85 -12.29 8.00
CA ALA A 429 9.06 -12.77 9.13
C ALA A 429 7.58 -12.34 9.05
N TRP A 430 7.27 -11.12 8.60
CA TRP A 430 5.89 -10.68 8.36
C TRP A 430 5.24 -11.40 7.18
N LEU A 431 6.00 -11.69 6.11
CA LEU A 431 5.53 -12.48 4.98
C LEU A 431 5.23 -13.93 5.38
N GLU A 432 6.09 -14.56 6.21
CA GLU A 432 5.85 -15.90 6.75
C GLU A 432 4.61 -15.93 7.65
N LYS A 433 4.36 -14.92 8.50
CA LYS A 433 3.12 -14.87 9.32
C LYS A 433 1.84 -14.81 8.47
N ALA A 434 1.90 -14.23 7.27
CA ALA A 434 0.77 -14.26 6.32
C ALA A 434 0.65 -15.61 5.59
N ILE A 435 1.79 -16.23 5.23
CA ILE A 435 1.86 -17.60 4.70
C ILE A 435 1.33 -18.63 5.71
N ASP A 436 1.63 -18.47 7.01
CA ASP A 436 1.16 -19.32 8.10
C ASP A 436 -0.38 -19.40 8.17
N ARG A 437 -1.08 -18.34 7.74
CA ARG A 437 -2.54 -18.27 7.68
C ARG A 437 -3.12 -18.76 6.35
N GLY A 438 -2.26 -19.12 5.39
CA GLY A 438 -2.64 -19.54 4.04
C GLY A 438 -2.98 -18.38 3.10
N CYS A 439 -2.36 -17.20 3.25
CA CYS A 439 -2.69 -16.03 2.43
C CYS A 439 -2.17 -16.14 0.98
N GLY A 440 -3.07 -16.12 0.00
CA GLY A 440 -2.74 -16.18 -1.43
C GLY A 440 -1.79 -15.09 -1.90
N SER A 441 -2.03 -13.83 -1.51
CA SER A 441 -1.12 -12.70 -1.79
C SER A 441 0.28 -12.89 -1.21
N ALA A 442 0.41 -13.55 -0.04
CA ALA A 442 1.70 -13.81 0.56
C ALA A 442 2.48 -14.90 -0.19
N TYR A 443 1.81 -15.97 -0.60
CA TYR A 443 2.37 -16.96 -1.52
C TYR A 443 2.76 -16.31 -2.85
N PHE A 444 1.93 -15.43 -3.42
CA PHE A 444 2.22 -14.74 -4.69
C PHE A 444 3.51 -13.91 -4.62
N VAL A 445 3.68 -13.12 -3.55
CA VAL A 445 4.91 -12.35 -3.30
C VAL A 445 6.12 -13.28 -3.19
N LYS A 446 6.03 -14.36 -2.38
CA LYS A 446 7.12 -15.33 -2.20
C LYS A 446 7.50 -16.04 -3.51
N GLY A 447 6.52 -16.35 -4.34
CA GLY A 447 6.71 -16.90 -5.69
C GLY A 447 7.44 -15.93 -6.62
N CYS A 448 7.02 -14.65 -6.63
CA CYS A 448 7.67 -13.60 -7.42
C CYS A 448 9.14 -13.36 -7.01
N MET A 449 9.45 -13.45 -5.71
CA MET A 449 10.83 -13.35 -5.21
C MET A 449 11.72 -14.48 -5.77
N HIS A 450 11.22 -15.72 -5.77
CA HIS A 450 11.89 -16.87 -6.40
C HIS A 450 11.92 -16.81 -7.94
N ILE A 451 11.05 -16.03 -8.59
CA ILE A 451 11.17 -15.75 -10.02
C ILE A 451 12.37 -14.85 -10.33
N LYS A 452 12.51 -13.78 -9.56
CA LYS A 452 13.48 -12.72 -9.88
C LYS A 452 14.87 -12.94 -9.27
N GLY A 453 14.94 -13.59 -8.11
CA GLY A 453 16.16 -13.62 -7.29
C GLY A 453 16.33 -12.37 -6.41
N GLU A 454 15.22 -11.79 -5.95
CA GLU A 454 15.20 -10.51 -5.21
C GLU A 454 15.13 -10.72 -3.68
N HIS A 455 15.45 -9.66 -2.93
CA HIS A 455 15.25 -9.56 -1.48
C HIS A 455 15.89 -10.71 -0.67
N GLY A 456 17.12 -11.11 -1.02
CA GLY A 456 17.86 -12.16 -0.31
C GLY A 456 17.41 -13.59 -0.61
N VAL A 457 16.54 -13.79 -1.60
CA VAL A 457 16.03 -15.10 -2.02
C VAL A 457 16.61 -15.49 -3.38
N GLU A 458 17.10 -16.72 -3.50
CA GLU A 458 17.65 -17.26 -4.75
C GLU A 458 16.55 -17.61 -5.77
N LYS A 459 16.89 -17.50 -7.06
CA LYS A 459 16.07 -18.01 -8.17
C LYS A 459 15.80 -19.50 -8.01
N SER A 460 14.55 -19.92 -8.19
CA SER A 460 14.17 -21.34 -8.14
C SER A 460 12.80 -21.59 -8.79
N TYR A 461 12.79 -22.26 -9.95
CA TYR A 461 11.57 -22.62 -10.69
C TYR A 461 10.61 -23.46 -9.84
N GLU A 462 11.14 -24.45 -9.12
CA GLU A 462 10.34 -25.35 -8.29
C GLU A 462 9.61 -24.59 -7.16
N LYS A 463 10.33 -23.73 -6.42
CA LYS A 463 9.74 -22.94 -5.34
C LYS A 463 8.83 -21.84 -5.87
N ALA A 464 9.24 -21.15 -6.94
CA ALA A 464 8.41 -20.15 -7.62
C ALA A 464 7.07 -20.75 -8.04
N LYS A 465 7.10 -21.90 -8.73
CA LYS A 465 5.89 -22.62 -9.16
C LYS A 465 5.05 -23.05 -7.96
N PHE A 466 5.63 -23.72 -6.96
CA PHE A 466 4.91 -24.18 -5.78
C PHE A 466 4.10 -23.05 -5.11
N TYR A 467 4.73 -21.89 -4.88
CA TYR A 467 4.05 -20.74 -4.28
C TYR A 467 3.02 -20.10 -5.22
N LEU A 468 3.25 -20.06 -6.54
CA LEU A 468 2.31 -19.47 -7.49
C LEU A 468 1.09 -20.37 -7.77
N ASP A 469 1.27 -21.69 -7.78
CA ASP A 469 0.18 -22.67 -7.84
C ASP A 469 -0.69 -22.55 -6.57
N ALA A 470 -0.07 -22.43 -5.39
CA ALA A 470 -0.76 -22.20 -4.11
C ALA A 470 -1.48 -20.84 -4.06
N ALA A 471 -0.86 -19.77 -4.57
CA ALA A 471 -1.47 -18.45 -4.67
C ALA A 471 -2.70 -18.44 -5.59
N SER A 472 -2.58 -19.07 -6.77
CA SER A 472 -3.67 -19.16 -7.75
C SER A 472 -4.82 -20.04 -7.25
N SER A 473 -4.50 -21.10 -6.50
CA SER A 473 -5.50 -21.97 -5.84
C SER A 473 -6.29 -21.22 -4.75
N SER A 474 -5.58 -20.47 -3.90
CA SER A 474 -6.18 -19.80 -2.74
C SER A 474 -6.80 -18.44 -3.08
N GLN A 475 -6.37 -17.75 -4.14
CA GLN A 475 -6.94 -16.48 -4.62
C GLN A 475 -6.90 -16.41 -6.16
N PRO A 476 -7.89 -17.02 -6.87
CA PRO A 476 -7.90 -17.11 -8.33
C PRO A 476 -7.70 -15.78 -9.07
N GLU A 477 -8.28 -14.70 -8.53
CA GLU A 477 -8.17 -13.32 -9.03
C GLU A 477 -6.73 -12.80 -9.18
N LEU A 478 -5.77 -13.28 -8.38
CA LEU A 478 -4.36 -12.90 -8.53
C LEU A 478 -3.79 -13.41 -9.86
N SER A 479 -4.16 -14.64 -10.26
CA SER A 479 -3.68 -15.25 -11.50
C SER A 479 -4.20 -14.51 -12.74
N LYS A 480 -5.47 -14.09 -12.72
CA LYS A 480 -6.09 -13.28 -13.79
C LYS A 480 -5.37 -11.94 -13.95
N ARG A 481 -5.04 -11.25 -12.86
CA ARG A 481 -4.37 -9.95 -12.91
C ARG A 481 -2.91 -10.09 -13.37
N ALA A 482 -2.23 -11.16 -12.95
CA ALA A 482 -0.80 -11.37 -13.14
C ALA A 482 -0.39 -12.08 -14.45
N HIS A 483 -1.02 -11.71 -15.57
CA HIS A 483 -0.83 -12.29 -16.93
C HIS A 483 0.62 -12.62 -17.36
N GLN A 484 1.62 -11.86 -16.88
CA GLN A 484 3.04 -12.03 -17.25
C GLN A 484 3.72 -13.21 -16.53
N ILE A 485 3.21 -13.64 -15.38
CA ILE A 485 3.85 -14.63 -14.50
C ILE A 485 4.10 -15.99 -15.17
N PRO A 486 3.16 -16.59 -15.94
CA PRO A 486 3.43 -17.84 -16.66
C PRO A 486 4.60 -17.73 -17.65
N MET A 487 4.78 -16.58 -18.30
CA MET A 487 5.93 -16.34 -19.19
C MET A 487 7.24 -16.22 -18.40
N MET A 488 7.25 -15.48 -17.29
CA MET A 488 8.44 -15.34 -16.44
C MET A 488 8.86 -16.68 -15.81
N LEU A 489 7.89 -17.50 -15.39
CA LEU A 489 8.14 -18.83 -14.84
C LEU A 489 8.71 -19.80 -15.90
N GLU A 490 8.25 -19.72 -17.14
CA GLU A 490 8.78 -20.48 -18.28
C GLU A 490 10.15 -19.96 -18.78
N GLN A 491 10.45 -18.67 -18.59
CA GLN A 491 11.79 -18.11 -18.81
C GLN A 491 12.78 -18.65 -17.75
N LEU A 492 12.42 -18.59 -16.46
CA LEU A 492 13.21 -19.12 -15.36
C LEU A 492 13.53 -20.61 -15.54
N ARG A 493 12.53 -21.42 -15.95
CA ARG A 493 12.73 -22.85 -16.25
C ARG A 493 13.84 -23.07 -17.30
N LYS A 494 13.91 -22.18 -18.30
CA LYS A 494 14.92 -22.23 -19.35
C LYS A 494 16.28 -21.78 -18.84
N GLU A 495 16.34 -20.70 -18.06
CA GLU A 495 17.57 -20.23 -17.40
C GLU A 495 18.23 -21.35 -16.57
N GLU A 496 17.48 -22.00 -15.67
CA GLU A 496 17.98 -23.10 -14.84
C GLU A 496 18.38 -24.34 -15.66
N SER A 497 17.63 -24.67 -16.72
CA SER A 497 17.99 -25.77 -17.63
C SER A 497 19.28 -25.49 -18.43
N ASN A 498 19.53 -24.24 -18.79
CA ASN A 498 20.73 -23.83 -19.51
C ASN A 498 21.94 -23.76 -18.54
N GLU A 499 21.77 -23.21 -17.34
CA GLU A 499 22.83 -23.20 -16.33
C GLU A 499 23.27 -24.61 -15.93
N SER A 500 22.32 -25.55 -15.75
CA SER A 500 22.66 -26.95 -15.46
C SER A 500 23.36 -27.64 -16.63
N ALA A 501 23.01 -27.31 -17.89
CA ALA A 501 23.73 -27.78 -19.08
C ALA A 501 25.14 -27.17 -19.24
N GLU A 502 25.37 -25.93 -18.80
CA GLU A 502 26.71 -25.31 -18.81
C GLU A 502 27.59 -25.74 -17.64
N LYS A 503 26.99 -26.04 -16.47
CA LYS A 503 27.65 -26.56 -15.26
C LYS A 503 27.94 -28.07 -15.35
N ALA A 504 27.33 -28.80 -16.30
CA ALA A 504 27.67 -30.19 -16.58
C ALA A 504 29.15 -30.30 -17.01
N PRO A 505 29.92 -31.27 -16.48
CA PRO A 505 31.34 -31.38 -16.78
C PRO A 505 31.56 -31.72 -18.25
N LYS A 506 32.17 -30.79 -18.99
CA LYS A 506 32.66 -31.03 -20.36
C LYS A 506 33.80 -32.05 -20.30
N THR A 507 33.44 -33.32 -20.45
CA THR A 507 34.39 -34.44 -20.51
C THR A 507 35.23 -34.36 -21.79
N ASN A 508 36.24 -33.50 -21.78
CA ASN A 508 37.33 -33.56 -22.74
C ASN A 508 38.03 -34.92 -22.58
N PRO A 509 38.07 -35.79 -23.62
CA PRO A 509 38.82 -37.04 -23.57
C PRO A 509 40.32 -36.71 -23.71
N GLY A 510 40.93 -36.19 -22.64
CA GLY A 510 42.12 -35.34 -22.78
C GLY A 510 43.01 -35.16 -21.55
N HIS A 511 42.91 -35.98 -20.50
CA HIS A 511 44.05 -36.18 -19.58
C HIS A 511 44.03 -37.57 -18.94
N VAL A 512 44.82 -38.49 -19.49
CA VAL A 512 45.19 -39.73 -18.79
C VAL A 512 46.35 -39.41 -17.84
N SER A 513 46.28 -39.90 -16.61
CA SER A 513 47.41 -39.90 -15.67
C SER A 513 48.27 -41.14 -15.88
N LYS A 514 49.60 -41.01 -15.80
CA LYS A 514 50.55 -42.07 -16.14
C LYS A 514 50.39 -43.30 -15.25
N ILE A 515 50.27 -44.48 -15.87
CA ILE A 515 50.82 -45.74 -15.35
C ILE A 515 51.78 -46.30 -16.41
N ILE A 516 52.76 -47.08 -15.95
CA ILE A 516 54.06 -47.35 -16.57
C ILE A 516 54.01 -48.64 -17.41
N LYS A 517 54.56 -48.58 -18.64
CA LYS A 517 55.08 -49.68 -19.52
C LYS A 517 54.19 -50.89 -19.86
N ASP A 518 54.16 -51.28 -21.14
CA ASP A 518 55.18 -52.18 -21.75
C ASP A 518 55.15 -52.03 -23.28
N ASP A 519 56.01 -52.72 -24.02
CA ASP A 519 56.56 -52.28 -25.33
C ASP A 519 55.84 -52.75 -26.62
N ASP A 520 56.04 -51.94 -27.67
CA ASP A 520 56.11 -52.22 -29.12
C ASP A 520 55.07 -53.08 -29.90
N ALA A 521 54.23 -52.33 -30.65
CA ALA A 521 54.26 -52.25 -32.13
C ALA A 521 53.44 -53.20 -33.05
N LEU A 522 52.70 -52.53 -33.98
CA LEU A 522 52.32 -52.96 -35.35
C LEU A 522 51.30 -54.13 -35.50
N GLN A 523 50.26 -54.10 -36.36
CA GLN A 523 50.07 -53.42 -37.65
C GLN A 523 48.62 -52.99 -37.98
N VAL A 524 48.51 -51.91 -38.78
CA VAL A 524 47.74 -51.71 -40.05
C VAL A 524 46.28 -52.24 -40.23
N THR A 525 45.43 -51.38 -40.84
CA THR A 525 44.02 -51.58 -41.25
C THR A 525 43.93 -52.02 -42.74
N PRO A 526 42.83 -51.87 -43.54
CA PRO A 526 41.38 -51.73 -43.30
C PRO A 526 40.57 -52.87 -44.02
N SER A 527 39.25 -52.83 -44.23
CA SER A 527 38.59 -52.16 -45.38
C SER A 527 37.24 -52.80 -45.76
N VAL A 528 36.59 -52.30 -46.83
CA VAL A 528 35.33 -52.77 -47.48
C VAL A 528 34.03 -52.47 -46.67
N ALA A 529 33.10 -51.57 -47.03
CA ALA A 529 32.74 -50.76 -48.21
C ALA A 529 31.71 -51.34 -49.21
N ARG A 530 30.78 -50.46 -49.68
CA ARG A 530 29.59 -50.69 -50.56
C ARG A 530 28.45 -51.43 -49.83
N LEU A 531 27.15 -51.17 -50.07
CA LEU A 531 26.41 -50.59 -51.22
C LEU A 531 25.53 -49.40 -50.75
N ASN A 532 25.31 -48.30 -51.50
CA ASN A 532 24.57 -48.13 -52.78
C ASN A 532 23.05 -48.45 -52.67
N MET A 533 22.11 -47.66 -53.21
CA MET A 533 22.22 -46.46 -54.08
C MET A 533 20.89 -45.68 -54.26
N LEU A 534 20.98 -44.38 -54.60
CA LEU A 534 20.01 -43.55 -55.37
C LEU A 534 18.62 -43.26 -54.74
N SER A 535 17.86 -42.24 -55.17
CA SER A 535 17.99 -41.27 -56.30
C SER A 535 17.84 -39.80 -55.83
N LYS A 536 18.63 -38.84 -56.33
CA LYS A 536 18.27 -37.82 -57.38
C LYS A 536 16.87 -37.19 -57.23
N SER A 537 16.67 -35.87 -57.39
CA SER A 537 17.40 -34.93 -58.27
C SER A 537 17.70 -33.52 -57.67
N ALA A 538 18.62 -32.81 -58.33
CA ALA A 538 18.98 -31.38 -58.17
C ALA A 538 18.79 -30.69 -59.56
N PRO A 539 19.40 -29.55 -59.99
CA PRO A 539 20.36 -28.64 -59.32
C PRO A 539 20.18 -27.12 -59.63
N SER A 540 21.21 -26.31 -59.26
CA SER A 540 21.77 -25.12 -59.97
C SER A 540 20.93 -23.85 -60.17
N GLU A 541 21.46 -22.62 -60.03
CA GLU A 541 22.67 -22.08 -59.36
C GLU A 541 22.48 -20.53 -59.18
N SER A 542 23.39 -19.54 -59.11
CA SER A 542 24.86 -19.30 -59.17
C SER A 542 25.09 -17.84 -58.67
N ALA A 543 26.22 -17.37 -58.14
CA ALA A 543 27.48 -17.97 -57.66
C ALA A 543 28.28 -16.89 -56.87
N VAL A 544 29.53 -17.18 -56.49
CA VAL A 544 30.59 -16.25 -55.99
C VAL A 544 30.46 -15.76 -54.52
N GLY A 545 31.45 -16.13 -53.69
CA GLY A 545 31.73 -15.53 -52.37
C GLY A 545 32.87 -14.49 -52.42
N PRO A 546 33.56 -14.14 -51.30
CA PRO A 546 34.19 -15.14 -50.43
C PRO A 546 34.32 -14.82 -48.91
N ILE A 547 34.27 -15.89 -48.10
CA ILE A 547 35.24 -16.28 -47.04
C ILE A 547 35.61 -15.32 -45.86
N ARG A 548 35.69 -15.94 -44.66
CA ARG A 548 36.42 -15.58 -43.40
C ARG A 548 35.74 -14.79 -42.28
N ARG A 549 35.27 -15.58 -41.30
CA ARG A 549 35.32 -15.40 -39.83
C ARG A 549 36.33 -14.36 -39.30
N THR A 550 35.93 -13.67 -38.24
CA THR A 550 36.75 -13.47 -37.01
C THR A 550 35.86 -13.39 -35.75
N LYS A 551 36.44 -13.70 -34.58
CA LYS A 551 35.83 -13.48 -33.25
C LYS A 551 35.94 -11.99 -32.85
N LYS A 552 35.00 -11.51 -32.02
CA LYS A 552 35.19 -10.63 -30.83
C LYS A 552 33.83 -10.54 -30.12
N SER A 553 33.66 -11.08 -28.92
CA SER A 553 34.04 -10.56 -27.58
C SER A 553 33.18 -9.39 -27.10
N PHE A 554 32.57 -9.51 -25.93
CA PHE A 554 31.84 -8.44 -25.25
C PHE A 554 32.71 -7.20 -25.00
N GLY A 555 32.09 -6.01 -25.03
CA GLY A 555 32.68 -4.73 -24.63
C GLY A 555 32.26 -3.56 -25.52
N GLY A 556 31.64 -2.52 -24.96
CA GLY A 556 31.28 -1.31 -25.71
C GLY A 556 30.10 -0.50 -25.18
N SER A 557 30.29 0.21 -24.06
CA SER A 557 29.27 1.13 -23.49
C SER A 557 28.85 2.25 -24.46
N ALA A 558 29.78 2.69 -25.32
CA ALA A 558 29.62 3.84 -26.22
C ALA A 558 28.34 3.82 -27.08
N ASN A 559 27.98 2.68 -27.68
CA ASN A 559 26.82 2.62 -28.58
C ASN A 559 25.49 2.84 -27.84
N ARG A 560 25.40 2.45 -26.55
CA ARG A 560 24.22 2.74 -25.73
C ARG A 560 24.18 4.23 -25.34
N LYS A 561 25.33 4.86 -25.09
CA LYS A 561 25.42 6.31 -24.83
C LYS A 561 25.01 7.13 -26.06
N VAL A 562 25.52 6.81 -27.25
CA VAL A 562 25.18 7.49 -28.51
C VAL A 562 23.70 7.33 -28.88
N PHE A 563 23.06 6.22 -28.50
CA PHE A 563 21.60 6.06 -28.63
C PHE A 563 20.86 7.05 -27.72
N TRP A 564 21.16 7.07 -26.41
CA TRP A 564 20.52 7.98 -25.46
C TRP A 564 20.80 9.45 -25.76
N GLU A 565 22.02 9.81 -26.15
CA GLU A 565 22.37 11.18 -26.57
C GLU A 565 21.52 11.64 -27.77
N LYS A 566 21.32 10.77 -28.77
CA LYS A 566 20.42 11.08 -29.90
C LYS A 566 18.96 11.17 -29.48
N THR A 567 18.47 10.27 -28.65
CA THR A 567 17.08 10.30 -28.15
C THR A 567 16.81 11.55 -27.32
N CYS A 568 17.74 11.94 -26.44
CA CYS A 568 17.61 13.17 -25.64
C CYS A 568 17.72 14.44 -26.49
N VAL A 569 18.61 14.49 -27.50
CA VAL A 569 18.70 15.64 -28.42
C VAL A 569 17.44 15.77 -29.28
N VAL A 570 16.89 14.67 -29.79
CA VAL A 570 15.61 14.68 -30.53
C VAL A 570 14.46 15.07 -29.60
N GLY A 571 14.41 14.54 -28.38
CA GLY A 571 13.41 14.91 -27.38
C GLY A 571 13.46 16.40 -27.03
N ALA A 572 14.65 16.94 -26.77
CA ALA A 572 14.85 18.37 -26.49
C ALA A 572 14.52 19.26 -27.69
N ALA A 573 14.81 18.83 -28.93
CA ALA A 573 14.42 19.56 -30.14
C ALA A 573 12.89 19.56 -30.34
N VAL A 574 12.23 18.42 -30.14
CA VAL A 574 10.76 18.32 -30.19
C VAL A 574 10.12 19.14 -29.08
N TYR A 575 10.66 19.14 -27.87
CA TYR A 575 10.17 19.94 -26.75
C TYR A 575 10.42 21.44 -26.97
N GLY A 576 11.57 21.84 -27.54
CA GLY A 576 11.84 23.22 -27.94
C GLY A 576 10.86 23.74 -28.99
N ILE A 577 10.55 22.91 -30.01
CA ILE A 577 9.50 23.22 -31.00
C ILE A 577 8.11 23.28 -30.34
N TYR A 578 7.83 22.38 -29.40
CA TYR A 578 6.58 22.34 -28.64
C TYR A 578 6.37 23.62 -27.82
N SER A 579 7.40 24.11 -27.14
CA SER A 579 7.36 25.33 -26.33
C SER A 579 7.38 26.61 -27.19
N LEU A 580 8.14 26.65 -28.29
CA LEU A 580 8.07 27.76 -29.25
C LEU A 580 6.69 27.86 -29.94
N ALA A 581 5.97 26.74 -30.07
CA ALA A 581 4.59 26.72 -30.54
C ALA A 581 3.55 27.09 -29.46
N PHE A 582 3.93 27.29 -28.19
CA PHE A 582 2.99 27.57 -27.09
C PHE A 582 2.15 28.83 -27.32
N PRO A 583 2.69 30.01 -27.70
CA PRO A 583 1.87 31.20 -27.94
C PRO A 583 0.87 31.01 -29.09
N LEU A 584 1.28 30.29 -30.13
CA LEU A 584 0.43 29.91 -31.26
C LEU A 584 -0.70 28.98 -30.82
N ARG A 585 -0.43 28.01 -29.94
CA ARG A 585 -1.47 27.14 -29.37
C ARG A 585 -2.42 27.89 -28.45
N VAL A 586 -1.95 28.83 -27.64
CA VAL A 586 -2.81 29.66 -26.79
C VAL A 586 -3.73 30.56 -27.64
N MET A 587 -3.24 31.12 -28.75
CA MET A 587 -4.09 31.83 -29.73
C MET A 587 -5.08 30.92 -30.46
N ILE A 588 -4.71 29.68 -30.75
CA ILE A 588 -5.55 28.71 -31.46
C ILE A 588 -6.54 28.01 -30.51
N LEU A 589 -6.28 27.97 -29.20
CA LEU A 589 -7.08 27.27 -28.20
C LEU A 589 -8.57 27.68 -28.19
N PRO A 590 -8.94 28.98 -28.20
CA PRO A 590 -10.35 29.39 -28.24
C PRO A 590 -11.05 28.96 -29.53
N ILE A 591 -10.33 28.93 -30.65
CA ILE A 591 -10.85 28.48 -31.95
C ILE A 591 -11.07 26.96 -31.91
N VAL A 592 -10.11 26.20 -31.36
CA VAL A 592 -10.22 24.75 -31.18
C VAL A 592 -11.34 24.38 -30.21
N TYR A 593 -11.50 25.09 -29.08
CA TYR A 593 -12.62 24.85 -28.17
C TYR A 593 -13.98 25.27 -28.75
N SER A 594 -14.05 26.32 -29.58
CA SER A 594 -15.27 26.69 -30.31
C SER A 594 -15.66 25.62 -31.34
N ILE A 595 -14.68 25.07 -32.07
CA ILE A 595 -14.88 23.97 -33.02
C ILE A 595 -15.22 22.66 -32.27
N LEU A 596 -14.56 22.34 -31.15
CA LEU A 596 -14.90 21.17 -30.35
C LEU A 596 -16.29 21.29 -29.73
N GLY A 597 -16.67 22.44 -29.17
CA GLY A 597 -18.01 22.67 -28.61
C GLY A 597 -19.10 22.44 -29.67
N SER A 598 -18.97 23.07 -30.84
CA SER A 598 -19.91 22.89 -31.95
C SER A 598 -19.89 21.47 -32.57
N ILE A 599 -18.84 20.67 -32.35
CA ILE A 599 -18.81 19.24 -32.69
C ILE A 599 -19.46 18.38 -31.59
N VAL A 600 -19.25 18.71 -30.31
CA VAL A 600 -19.86 18.03 -29.16
C VAL A 600 -21.38 18.21 -29.17
N ASP A 601 -21.86 19.43 -29.42
CA ASP A 601 -23.29 19.74 -29.57
C ASP A 601 -23.91 19.04 -30.80
N ALA A 602 -23.10 18.73 -31.82
CA ALA A 602 -23.53 18.05 -33.05
C ALA A 602 -23.45 16.52 -33.00
N ILE A 603 -22.82 15.94 -31.96
CA ILE A 603 -22.67 14.48 -31.79
C ILE A 603 -23.34 14.07 -30.46
N PRO A 604 -24.60 13.59 -30.48
CA PRO A 604 -25.42 13.41 -29.28
C PRO A 604 -24.86 12.48 -28.19
N TRP A 605 -23.87 11.63 -28.48
CA TRP A 605 -23.21 10.76 -27.48
C TRP A 605 -22.00 11.42 -26.78
N LEU A 606 -21.52 12.58 -27.25
CA LEU A 606 -20.39 13.29 -26.65
C LEU A 606 -20.83 14.35 -25.63
N ALA A 607 -22.04 14.89 -25.78
CA ALA A 607 -22.64 15.84 -24.84
C ALA A 607 -23.49 15.17 -23.73
N ASN A 608 -23.79 13.88 -23.85
CA ASN A 608 -24.71 13.16 -22.97
C ASN A 608 -23.97 12.21 -22.03
N GLN A 609 -24.17 12.38 -20.71
CA GLN A 609 -23.52 11.53 -19.69
C GLN A 609 -24.14 10.12 -19.60
N ASP A 610 -25.36 9.93 -20.12
CA ASP A 610 -26.08 8.64 -20.12
C ASP A 610 -25.89 7.85 -21.43
N ALA A 611 -24.69 7.90 -22.03
CA ALA A 611 -24.36 7.13 -23.22
C ALA A 611 -24.09 5.65 -22.89
N ASP A 612 -25.07 4.78 -23.16
CA ASP A 612 -24.99 3.33 -22.93
C ASP A 612 -23.81 2.70 -23.69
N VAL A 613 -22.88 2.10 -22.95
CA VAL A 613 -21.59 1.55 -23.44
C VAL A 613 -21.74 0.09 -23.94
N SER A 614 -22.95 -0.49 -23.90
CA SER A 614 -23.19 -1.92 -24.22
C SER A 614 -23.02 -2.33 -25.71
N MET A 615 -22.42 -1.49 -26.56
CA MET A 615 -22.16 -1.77 -27.98
C MET A 615 -20.70 -1.59 -28.44
N PHE A 616 -19.71 -1.74 -27.54
CA PHE A 616 -18.28 -1.84 -27.89
C PHE A 616 -17.58 -3.01 -27.18
#